data_AF-A0AAW9J7P7-F1
#
_entry.id   AF-A0AAW9J7P7-F1
#
_cell.length_a   1.000
_cell.length_b   1.000
_cell.length_c   1.000
_cell.angle_alpha   90.00
_cell.angle_beta   90.00
_cell.angle_gamma   90.00
#
_symmetry.space_group_name_H-M   'P 1'
#
loop_
_entity.id
_entity.type
_entity.pdbx_description
1 polymer ?
#
loop_
_entity_poly.entity_id
_entity_poly.type
_entity_poly.pdbx_seq_one_letter_code
_entity_poly.pdbx_strand_id
1 'polypeptide(L)'
;PTMGGDEKKAIKQIVKRNKKSSIMAWNRAVIKDIEESIDCGVDAVAISISVSDIHIQHKLKTSREWVLENMVKSVEFAKKNGLYVSVNGEDASRADREFLVQFIELAKQAGADRFRYCDTVGIM
;
A
#
# COMPACT_ATOMS: atom_id res chain seq x y z
N PRO A 1 5.72 -9.92 1.99
CA PRO A 1 6.41 -10.54 3.15
C PRO A 1 5.49 -11.34 4.07
N THR A 2 4.30 -10.81 4.34
CA THR A 2 3.30 -11.39 5.26
C THR A 2 2.75 -12.76 4.84
N MET A 3 2.91 -13.16 3.56
CA MET A 3 2.42 -14.45 3.06
C MET A 3 3.17 -15.64 3.67
N GLY A 4 4.29 -15.39 4.34
CA GLY A 4 5.07 -16.42 5.02
C GLY A 4 5.88 -17.28 4.07
N GLY A 5 6.17 -18.51 4.50
CA GLY A 5 7.04 -19.43 3.77
C GLY A 5 8.44 -18.85 3.55
N ASP A 6 8.97 -19.01 2.34
CA ASP A 6 10.31 -18.54 1.98
C ASP A 6 10.37 -17.05 1.59
N GLU A 7 9.24 -16.34 1.55
CA GLU A 7 9.16 -14.97 1.02
C GLU A 7 10.07 -14.01 1.81
N LYS A 8 9.96 -14.01 3.13
CA LYS A 8 10.81 -13.16 3.99
C LYS A 8 12.30 -13.48 3.83
N LYS A 9 12.64 -14.77 3.74
CA LYS A 9 14.02 -15.20 3.54
C LYS A 9 14.56 -14.68 2.22
N ALA A 10 13.78 -14.79 1.14
CA ALA A 10 14.14 -14.27 -0.17
C ALA A 10 14.34 -12.74 -0.14
N ILE A 11 13.41 -11.98 0.46
CA ILE A 11 13.52 -10.52 0.57
C ILE A 11 14.76 -10.11 1.38
N LYS A 12 15.00 -10.73 2.55
CA LYS A 12 16.20 -10.47 3.35
C LYS A 12 17.49 -10.74 2.56
N GLN A 13 17.51 -11.77 1.71
CA GLN A 13 18.66 -12.04 0.84
C GLN A 13 18.83 -10.99 -0.27
N ILE A 14 17.73 -10.47 -0.82
CA ILE A 14 17.78 -9.37 -1.80
C ILE A 14 18.32 -8.09 -1.15
N VAL A 15 17.79 -7.71 0.02
CA VAL A 15 18.24 -6.54 0.79
C VAL A 15 19.75 -6.65 1.11
N LYS A 16 20.21 -7.81 1.58
CA LYS A 16 21.62 -8.06 1.90
C LYS A 16 22.58 -7.91 0.71
N ARG A 17 22.10 -8.09 -0.53
CA ARG A 17 22.93 -7.91 -1.73
C ARG A 17 23.26 -6.45 -2.00
N ASN A 18 22.66 -5.50 -1.25
CA ASN A 18 22.99 -4.07 -1.22
C ASN A 18 23.29 -3.47 -2.59
N LYS A 19 22.40 -3.72 -3.55
CA LYS A 19 22.44 -3.07 -4.86
C LYS A 19 21.97 -1.63 -4.65
N LYS A 20 22.47 -0.67 -5.44
CA LYS A 20 22.10 0.77 -5.38
C LYS A 20 20.60 1.07 -5.58
N SER A 21 19.76 0.05 -5.70
CA SER A 21 18.31 0.15 -5.92
C SER A 21 17.57 0.08 -4.59
N SER A 22 16.58 0.95 -4.43
CA SER A 22 15.59 0.84 -3.34
C SER A 22 14.79 -0.46 -3.48
N ILE A 23 14.53 -1.13 -2.37
CA ILE A 23 13.78 -2.37 -2.29
C ILE A 23 12.41 -2.06 -1.68
N MET A 24 11.36 -2.23 -2.48
CA MET A 24 9.99 -1.94 -2.06
C MET A 24 9.21 -3.23 -1.79
N ALA A 25 8.67 -3.39 -0.59
CA ALA A 25 7.78 -4.51 -0.26
C ALA A 25 6.30 -4.12 -0.48
N TRP A 26 5.51 -5.05 -0.99
CA TRP A 26 4.06 -4.89 -1.12
C TRP A 26 3.33 -5.27 0.16
N ASN A 27 2.34 -4.47 0.55
CA ASN A 27 1.57 -4.59 1.78
C ASN A 27 0.08 -4.32 1.54
N ARG A 28 -0.78 -5.01 2.29
CA ARG A 28 -2.15 -4.53 2.52
C ARG A 28 -2.08 -3.29 3.42
N ALA A 29 -3.17 -2.52 3.49
CA ALA A 29 -3.33 -1.44 4.48
C ALA A 29 -3.59 -2.01 5.89
N VAL A 30 -2.61 -2.77 6.42
CA VAL A 30 -2.63 -3.42 7.73
C VAL A 30 -1.26 -3.21 8.36
N ILE A 31 -1.21 -2.65 9.56
CA ILE A 31 0.04 -2.33 10.27
C ILE A 31 0.97 -3.54 10.37
N LYS A 32 0.41 -4.71 10.72
CA LYS A 32 1.18 -5.95 10.83
C LYS A 32 1.94 -6.29 9.55
N ASP A 33 1.33 -6.13 8.36
CA ASP A 33 2.04 -6.40 7.10
C ASP A 33 3.26 -5.49 6.93
N ILE A 34 3.12 -4.22 7.31
CA ILE A 34 4.20 -3.23 7.27
C ILE A 34 5.31 -3.59 8.27
N GLU A 35 4.97 -4.06 9.47
CA GLU A 35 5.94 -4.60 10.43
C GLU A 35 6.73 -5.78 9.84
N GLU A 36 6.05 -6.70 9.14
CA GLU A 36 6.73 -7.81 8.46
C GLU A 36 7.67 -7.33 7.34
N SER A 37 7.33 -6.22 6.67
CA SER A 37 8.20 -5.55 5.69
C SER A 37 9.43 -4.93 6.37
N ILE A 38 9.23 -4.21 7.47
CA ILE A 38 10.32 -3.58 8.24
C ILE A 38 11.30 -4.64 8.75
N ASP A 39 10.82 -5.78 9.27
CA ASP A 39 11.67 -6.90 9.68
C ASP A 39 12.55 -7.42 8.53
N CYS A 40 12.11 -7.29 7.29
CA CYS A 40 12.90 -7.68 6.12
C CYS A 40 14.03 -6.68 5.77
N GLY A 41 14.03 -5.49 6.36
CA GLY A 41 15.03 -4.44 6.13
C GLY A 41 14.82 -3.66 4.84
N VAL A 42 13.58 -3.60 4.33
CA VAL A 42 13.25 -2.80 3.14
C VAL A 42 13.21 -1.31 3.49
N ASP A 43 13.53 -0.45 2.53
CA ASP A 43 13.54 1.01 2.65
C ASP A 43 12.26 1.66 2.09
N ALA A 44 11.46 0.90 1.34
CA ALA A 44 10.20 1.36 0.75
C ALA A 44 9.06 0.36 0.94
N VAL A 45 7.84 0.87 1.00
CA VAL A 45 6.61 0.06 1.02
C VAL A 45 5.57 0.56 0.02
N ALA A 46 4.92 -0.38 -0.63
CA ALA A 46 3.70 -0.16 -1.40
C ALA A 46 2.49 -0.62 -0.57
N ILE A 47 1.64 0.32 -0.17
CA ILE A 47 0.41 0.05 0.60
C ILE A 47 -0.75 0.05 -0.39
N SER A 48 -1.41 -1.11 -0.55
CA SER A 48 -2.49 -1.29 -1.52
C SER A 48 -3.83 -1.50 -0.83
N ILE A 49 -4.86 -0.79 -1.29
CA ILE A 49 -6.24 -0.95 -0.85
C ILE A 49 -7.20 -0.67 -2.01
N SER A 50 -8.34 -1.37 -2.04
CA SER A 50 -9.34 -1.21 -3.11
C SER A 50 -10.06 0.12 -2.98
N VAL A 51 -10.25 0.81 -4.12
CA VAL A 51 -10.91 2.12 -4.18
C VAL A 51 -12.21 2.13 -4.99
N SER A 52 -12.57 1.03 -5.66
CA SER A 52 -13.87 0.91 -6.34
C SER A 52 -14.96 0.42 -5.40
N ASP A 53 -16.19 0.92 -5.55
CA ASP A 53 -17.30 0.55 -4.67
C ASP A 53 -17.60 -0.95 -4.72
N ILE A 54 -17.47 -1.58 -5.88
CA ILE A 54 -17.67 -3.02 -6.03
C ILE A 54 -16.68 -3.79 -5.14
N HIS A 55 -15.39 -3.43 -5.14
CA HIS A 55 -14.43 -4.08 -4.27
C HIS A 55 -14.63 -3.69 -2.80
N ILE A 56 -14.95 -2.44 -2.49
CA ILE A 56 -15.20 -2.00 -1.11
C ILE A 56 -16.37 -2.78 -0.49
N GLN A 57 -17.48 -2.91 -1.22
CA GLN A 57 -18.69 -3.58 -0.75
C GLN A 57 -18.59 -5.11 -0.77
N HIS A 58 -18.09 -5.69 -1.86
CA HIS A 58 -18.17 -7.15 -2.05
C HIS A 58 -16.88 -7.90 -1.70
N LYS A 59 -15.70 -7.28 -1.88
CA LYS A 59 -14.40 -7.89 -1.55
C LYS A 59 -13.99 -7.58 -0.12
N LEU A 60 -13.93 -6.29 0.24
CA LEU A 60 -13.52 -5.84 1.57
C LEU A 60 -14.65 -5.92 2.60
N LYS A 61 -15.91 -5.88 2.15
CA LYS A 61 -17.12 -5.88 3.00
C LYS A 61 -17.07 -4.79 4.07
N THR A 62 -16.72 -3.58 3.64
CA THR A 62 -16.47 -2.42 4.50
C THR A 62 -17.02 -1.14 3.88
N SER A 63 -16.71 0.02 4.45
CA SER A 63 -17.11 1.34 3.95
C SER A 63 -15.95 2.15 3.35
N ARG A 64 -16.29 3.21 2.62
CA ARG A 64 -15.31 4.17 2.09
C ARG A 64 -14.51 4.84 3.21
N GLU A 65 -15.17 5.17 4.32
CA GLU A 65 -14.55 5.79 5.50
C GLU A 65 -13.50 4.85 6.11
N TRP A 66 -13.84 3.56 6.25
CA TRP A 66 -12.89 2.56 6.74
C TRP A 66 -11.65 2.45 5.83
N VAL A 67 -11.84 2.50 4.51
CA VAL A 67 -10.73 2.49 3.53
C VAL A 67 -9.81 3.69 3.73
N LEU A 68 -10.37 4.89 3.87
CA LEU A 68 -9.62 6.12 4.11
C LEU A 68 -8.85 6.05 5.43
N GLU A 69 -9.52 5.66 6.52
CA GLU A 69 -8.88 5.55 7.84
C GLU A 69 -7.73 4.55 7.85
N ASN A 70 -7.93 3.35 7.29
CA ASN A 70 -6.89 2.32 7.30
C ASN A 70 -5.72 2.68 6.39
N MET A 71 -5.99 3.34 5.26
CA MET A 71 -4.95 3.90 4.42
C MET A 71 -4.13 4.94 5.19
N VAL A 72 -4.76 5.93 5.82
CA VAL A 72 -4.06 6.99 6.58
C VAL A 72 -3.23 6.39 7.72
N LYS A 73 -3.84 5.54 8.56
CA LYS A 73 -3.15 4.85 9.67
C LYS A 73 -1.92 4.07 9.19
N SER A 74 -2.05 3.39 8.05
CA SER A 74 -0.96 2.60 7.46
C SER A 74 0.18 3.48 6.92
N VAL A 75 -0.16 4.58 6.25
CA VAL A 75 0.81 5.55 5.72
C VAL A 75 1.56 6.21 6.87
N GLU A 76 0.85 6.74 7.87
CA GLU A 76 1.46 7.39 9.04
C GLU A 76 2.41 6.44 9.78
N PHE A 77 1.99 5.19 9.97
CA PHE A 77 2.83 4.17 10.59
C PHE A 77 4.12 3.93 9.77
N ALA A 78 4.01 3.77 8.45
CA ALA A 78 5.17 3.55 7.59
C ALA A 78 6.12 4.76 7.58
N LYS A 79 5.58 5.99 7.51
CA LYS A 79 6.37 7.23 7.54
C LYS A 79 7.06 7.44 8.89
N LYS A 80 6.40 7.13 10.00
CA LYS A 80 7.01 7.16 11.34
C LYS A 80 8.23 6.22 11.46
N ASN A 81 8.24 5.14 10.68
CA ASN A 81 9.36 4.18 10.61
C ASN A 81 10.38 4.53 9.51
N GLY A 82 10.32 5.74 8.92
CA GLY A 82 11.33 6.23 7.99
C GLY A 82 11.27 5.65 6.58
N LEU A 83 10.16 5.00 6.21
CA LEU A 83 10.02 4.37 4.89
C LEU A 83 9.60 5.37 3.80
N TYR A 84 9.99 5.07 2.56
CA TYR A 84 9.34 5.62 1.38
C TYR A 84 8.00 4.92 1.15
N VAL A 85 6.92 5.67 0.91
CA VAL A 85 5.56 5.14 0.86
C VAL A 85 4.89 5.42 -0.48
N SER A 86 4.55 4.34 -1.19
CA SER A 86 3.67 4.35 -2.36
C SER A 86 2.28 3.86 -1.96
N VAL A 87 1.27 4.72 -2.01
CA VAL A 87 -0.12 4.30 -1.86
C VAL A 87 -0.67 3.88 -3.21
N ASN A 88 -1.28 2.71 -3.27
CA ASN A 88 -1.82 2.14 -4.50
C ASN A 88 -3.34 2.01 -4.38
N GLY A 89 -4.07 2.74 -5.22
CA GLY A 89 -5.52 2.57 -5.36
C GLY A 89 -5.78 1.38 -6.28
N GLU A 90 -6.09 0.22 -5.70
CA GLU A 90 -6.48 -0.97 -6.48
C GLU A 90 -7.85 -0.72 -7.11
N ASP A 91 -7.96 -1.02 -8.41
CA ASP A 91 -9.16 -0.85 -9.21
C ASP A 91 -9.60 0.61 -9.42
N ALA A 92 -8.61 1.52 -9.51
CA ALA A 92 -8.84 2.95 -9.68
C ALA A 92 -9.52 3.31 -11.01
N SER A 93 -9.38 2.50 -12.08
CA SER A 93 -10.05 2.70 -13.38
C SER A 93 -11.58 2.54 -13.33
N ARG A 94 -12.11 1.95 -12.26
CA ARG A 94 -13.55 1.76 -12.04
C ARG A 94 -14.05 2.42 -10.75
N ALA A 95 -13.21 3.21 -10.12
CA ALA A 95 -13.56 3.91 -8.89
C ALA A 95 -14.36 5.18 -9.19
N ASP A 96 -15.20 5.58 -8.24
CA ASP A 96 -15.78 6.90 -8.22
C ASP A 96 -14.69 7.97 -8.19
N ARG A 97 -14.78 8.95 -9.10
CA ARG A 97 -13.71 9.93 -9.31
C ARG A 97 -13.55 10.86 -8.11
N GLU A 98 -14.64 11.28 -7.50
CA GLU A 98 -14.61 12.18 -6.34
C GLU A 98 -13.98 11.48 -5.13
N PHE A 99 -14.39 10.24 -4.85
CA PHE A 99 -13.74 9.42 -3.83
C PHE A 99 -12.26 9.19 -4.10
N LEU A 100 -11.87 8.95 -5.35
CA LEU A 100 -10.47 8.75 -5.70
C LEU A 100 -9.62 10.02 -5.44
N VAL A 101 -10.15 11.20 -5.76
CA VAL A 101 -9.48 12.47 -5.46
C VAL A 101 -9.32 12.64 -3.95
N GLN A 102 -10.39 12.43 -3.18
CA GLN A 102 -10.36 12.50 -1.71
C GLN A 102 -9.33 11.52 -1.12
N PHE A 103 -9.28 10.29 -1.64
CA PHE A 103 -8.34 9.26 -1.22
C PHE A 103 -6.89 9.71 -1.45
N ILE A 104 -6.58 10.29 -2.62
CA ILE A 104 -5.24 10.79 -2.96
C ILE A 104 -4.84 11.98 -2.08
N GLU A 105 -5.76 12.91 -1.84
CA GLU A 105 -5.52 14.07 -0.98
C GLU A 105 -5.19 13.66 0.46
N LEU A 106 -5.97 12.74 1.04
CA LEU A 106 -5.71 12.22 2.37
C LEU A 106 -4.40 11.42 2.43
N ALA A 107 -4.09 10.62 1.41
CA ALA A 107 -2.83 9.91 1.32
C ALA A 107 -1.63 10.88 1.32
N LYS A 108 -1.73 11.97 0.54
CA LYS A 108 -0.72 13.03 0.51
C LYS A 108 -0.58 13.72 1.86
N GLN A 109 -1.69 14.06 2.53
CA GLN A 109 -1.68 14.69 3.85
C GLN A 109 -1.04 13.78 4.91
N ALA A 110 -1.29 12.48 4.85
CA ALA A 110 -0.66 11.47 5.72
C ALA A 110 0.84 11.28 5.46
N GLY A 111 1.37 11.84 4.37
CA GLY A 111 2.79 11.82 4.03
C GLY A 111 3.21 10.77 3.00
N ALA A 112 2.27 10.23 2.20
CA ALA A 112 2.62 9.35 1.09
C ALA A 112 3.48 10.09 0.05
N ASP A 113 4.55 9.44 -0.40
CA ASP A 113 5.51 10.01 -1.36
C ASP A 113 5.05 9.83 -2.82
N ARG A 114 4.23 8.80 -3.06
CA ARG A 114 3.69 8.48 -4.39
C ARG A 114 2.29 7.91 -4.29
N PHE A 115 1.43 8.30 -5.24
CA PHE A 115 0.21 7.58 -5.53
C PHE A 115 0.38 6.76 -6.82
N ARG A 116 -0.04 5.49 -6.79
CA ARG A 116 -0.10 4.60 -7.96
C ARG A 116 -1.56 4.36 -8.32
N TYR A 117 -1.94 4.88 -9.48
CA TYR A 117 -3.20 4.54 -10.13
C TYR A 117 -3.10 3.12 -10.71
N CYS A 118 -4.01 2.22 -10.33
CA CYS A 118 -4.03 0.86 -10.86
C CYS A 118 -5.21 0.67 -11.80
N ASP A 119 -4.92 0.49 -13.09
CA ASP A 119 -5.87 -0.10 -14.03
C ASP A 119 -5.87 -1.61 -13.88
N THR A 120 -6.59 -2.10 -12.87
CA THR A 120 -6.56 -3.50 -12.45
C THR A 120 -7.07 -4.46 -13.52
N VAL A 121 -7.95 -4.00 -14.42
CA VAL A 121 -8.62 -4.83 -15.43
C VAL A 121 -8.28 -4.47 -16.88
N GLY A 122 -7.49 -3.41 -17.12
CA GLY A 122 -6.97 -3.09 -18.46
C GLY A 122 -7.99 -2.43 -19.38
N ILE A 123 -8.77 -1.47 -18.87
CA ILE A 123 -9.86 -0.80 -19.62
C ILE A 123 -9.53 0.64 -20.02
N MET A 124 -8.28 1.08 -19.82
CA MET A 124 -7.79 2.41 -20.23
C MET A 124 -6.99 2.37 -21.54
#